data_AF-A0A3D1S225-F1
#
_entry.id   AF-A0A3D1S225-F1
#
_cell.length_a   1.000
_cell.length_b   1.000
_cell.length_c   1.000
_cell.angle_alpha   90.00
_cell.angle_beta   90.00
_cell.angle_gamma   90.00
#
_symmetry.space_group_name_H-M   'P 1'
#
loop_
_entity.id
_entity.type
_entity.pdbx_description
1 polymer ?
#
loop_
_entity_poly.entity_id
_entity_poly.type
_entity_poly.pdbx_seq_one_letter_code
_entity_poly.pdbx_strand_id
1 'polypeptide(L)'
;QLLQHQWQLALVENKQQWGHQVDAFVFGHANLEMLLNPHIGLTGKWVGIEVQDGFFVQRPSLQVALLDALLARRVDDAFFANKLPPIPFLGIPGWWGKQDAGFYANTEYFRPKRINKNK
;
A
#
# COMPACT_ATOMS: atom_id res chain seq x y z
N GLN A 1 9.36 6.60 0.72
CA GLN A 1 8.24 7.57 0.62
C GLN A 1 7.02 7.11 1.42
N LEU A 2 6.45 5.92 1.17
CA LEU A 2 5.28 5.38 1.90
C LEU A 2 5.47 5.30 3.43
N LEU A 3 6.58 4.75 3.92
CA LEU A 3 6.89 4.68 5.38
C LEU A 3 7.00 6.06 6.06
N GLN A 4 7.25 7.11 5.29
CA GLN A 4 7.34 8.49 5.79
C GLN A 4 6.04 9.27 5.55
N HIS A 5 4.98 8.60 5.09
CA HIS A 5 3.67 9.19 4.79
C HIS A 5 3.78 10.39 3.82
N GLN A 6 4.75 10.34 2.88
CA GLN A 6 4.88 11.33 1.81
C GLN A 6 3.85 11.00 0.71
N TRP A 7 2.57 11.15 1.02
CA TRP A 7 1.48 10.64 0.19
C TRP A 7 1.39 11.29 -1.19
N GLN A 8 1.57 12.61 -1.28
CA GLN A 8 1.61 13.33 -2.56
C GLN A 8 2.71 12.78 -3.47
N LEU A 9 3.93 12.69 -2.94
CA LEU A 9 5.05 12.14 -3.68
C LEU A 9 4.83 10.67 -4.09
N ALA A 10 4.36 9.82 -3.18
CA ALA A 10 4.24 8.39 -3.41
C ALA A 10 3.05 7.99 -4.30
N LEU A 11 1.91 8.66 -4.16
CA LEU A 11 0.64 8.25 -4.79
C LEU A 11 0.22 9.16 -5.96
N VAL A 12 0.76 10.38 -6.02
CA VAL A 12 0.38 11.38 -7.05
C VAL A 12 1.55 11.64 -7.99
N GLU A 13 2.67 12.16 -7.48
CA GLU A 13 3.82 12.54 -8.32
C GLU A 13 4.45 11.30 -8.98
N ASN A 14 4.62 10.23 -8.21
CA ASN A 14 5.14 8.95 -8.72
C ASN A 14 4.04 7.98 -9.18
N LYS A 15 2.84 8.48 -9.51
CA LYS A 15 1.73 7.63 -9.96
C LYS A 15 2.11 6.73 -11.13
N GLN A 16 2.93 7.22 -12.06
CA GLN A 16 3.40 6.46 -13.24
C GLN A 16 4.33 5.30 -12.89
N GLN A 17 4.87 5.23 -11.67
CA GLN A 17 5.68 4.09 -11.22
C GLN A 17 4.79 2.92 -10.77
N TRP A 18 3.51 3.18 -10.46
CA TRP A 18 2.58 2.14 -10.03
C TRP A 18 2.20 1.22 -11.19
N GLY A 19 2.29 -0.08 -10.98
CA GLY A 19 2.15 -1.12 -12.01
C GLY A 19 3.42 -1.40 -12.82
N HIS A 20 4.50 -0.62 -12.62
CA HIS A 20 5.73 -0.74 -13.40
C HIS A 20 6.99 -0.95 -12.56
N GLN A 21 7.04 -0.34 -11.37
CA GLN A 21 8.17 -0.40 -10.44
C GLN A 21 7.70 -0.64 -8.99
N VAL A 22 6.49 -0.21 -8.68
CA VAL A 22 5.80 -0.47 -7.41
C VAL A 22 4.40 -0.96 -7.75
N ASP A 23 3.87 -1.90 -6.99
CA ASP A 23 2.45 -2.23 -7.07
C ASP A 23 1.97 -2.74 -5.71
N ALA A 24 0.66 -2.80 -5.52
CA ALA A 24 0.04 -3.33 -4.32
C ALA A 24 -0.75 -4.59 -4.64
N PHE A 25 -0.63 -5.57 -3.75
CA PHE A 25 -1.37 -6.82 -3.80
C PHE A 25 -2.11 -6.99 -2.48
N VAL A 26 -3.41 -7.29 -2.57
CA VAL A 26 -4.24 -7.51 -1.39
C VAL A 26 -4.09 -8.97 -0.96
N PHE A 27 -3.83 -9.18 0.32
CA PHE A 27 -3.88 -10.50 0.96
C PHE A 27 -4.55 -10.40 2.33
N GLY A 28 -5.04 -11.53 2.84
CA GLY A 28 -5.85 -11.59 4.06
C GLY A 28 -7.32 -11.18 3.84
N HIS A 29 -8.16 -11.38 4.85
CA HIS A 29 -9.62 -11.30 4.70
C HIS A 29 -10.20 -9.92 5.05
N ALA A 30 -9.63 -9.23 6.05
CA ALA A 30 -10.19 -8.00 6.59
C ALA A 30 -10.35 -6.87 5.55
N ASN A 31 -9.39 -6.69 4.65
CA ASN A 31 -9.49 -5.65 3.62
C ASN A 31 -10.58 -5.98 2.58
N LEU A 32 -10.78 -7.27 2.24
CA LEU A 32 -11.78 -7.67 1.25
C LEU A 32 -13.20 -7.44 1.75
N GLU A 33 -13.45 -7.68 3.03
CA GLU A 33 -14.75 -7.40 3.67
C GLU A 33 -15.05 -5.90 3.73
N MET A 34 -14.05 -5.08 4.06
CA MET A 34 -14.20 -3.62 4.11
C MET A 34 -14.44 -2.99 2.73
N LEU A 35 -14.02 -3.66 1.65
CA LEU A 35 -14.27 -3.21 0.28
C LEU A 35 -15.68 -3.46 -0.23
N LEU A 36 -16.51 -4.18 0.52
CA LEU A 36 -17.94 -4.30 0.20
C LEU A 36 -18.67 -2.95 0.38
N ASN A 37 -18.16 -2.05 1.23
CA ASN A 37 -18.68 -0.70 1.42
C ASN A 37 -17.54 0.31 1.66
N PRO A 38 -16.79 0.69 0.61
CA PRO A 38 -15.62 1.55 0.74
C PRO A 38 -16.01 2.96 1.18
N HIS A 39 -15.25 3.53 2.10
CA HIS A 39 -15.47 4.89 2.62
C HIS A 39 -14.16 5.65 2.78
N ILE A 40 -14.23 6.98 2.71
CA ILE A 40 -13.10 7.86 3.02
C ILE A 40 -12.67 7.63 4.46
N GLY A 41 -11.39 7.35 4.68
CA GLY A 41 -10.86 6.89 5.98
C GLY A 41 -10.42 5.43 5.98
N LEU A 42 -10.80 4.63 4.97
CA LEU A 42 -10.38 3.24 4.85
C LEU A 42 -8.85 3.14 4.71
N THR A 43 -8.20 2.50 5.67
CA THR A 43 -6.75 2.25 5.63
C THR A 43 -6.47 0.76 5.63
N GLY A 44 -5.51 0.35 4.80
CA GLY A 44 -4.96 -1.00 4.81
C GLY A 44 -3.70 -1.07 5.65
N LYS A 45 -3.29 -2.30 5.99
CA LYS A 45 -1.94 -2.60 6.47
C LYS A 45 -1.12 -3.14 5.31
N TRP A 46 0.16 -2.75 5.25
CA TRP A 46 1.03 -3.16 4.16
C TRP A 46 2.39 -3.60 4.67
N VAL A 47 3.05 -4.44 3.86
CA VAL A 47 4.46 -4.83 4.02
C VAL A 47 5.13 -4.65 2.66
N GLY A 48 6.36 -4.13 2.66
CA GLY A 48 7.15 -4.00 1.44
C GLY A 48 7.85 -5.31 1.12
N ILE A 49 7.68 -5.80 -0.11
CA ILE A 49 8.40 -6.95 -0.66
C ILE A 49 9.22 -6.45 -1.84
N GLU A 50 10.54 -6.64 -1.76
CA GLU A 50 11.43 -6.39 -2.88
C GLU A 50 11.36 -7.57 -3.84
N VAL A 51 11.25 -7.26 -5.13
CA VAL A 51 11.14 -8.23 -6.21
C VAL A 51 12.27 -8.00 -7.20
N GLN A 52 12.62 -9.05 -7.95
CA GLN A 52 13.67 -8.96 -8.96
C GLN A 52 13.21 -8.18 -10.19
N ASP A 53 14.17 -7.69 -10.97
CA ASP A 53 13.91 -7.09 -12.28
C ASP A 53 13.09 -8.02 -13.17
N GLY A 54 12.17 -7.43 -13.95
CA GLY A 54 11.27 -8.19 -14.80
C GLY A 54 10.07 -8.82 -14.10
N PHE A 55 9.86 -8.56 -12.80
CA PHE A 55 8.65 -8.98 -12.09
C PHE A 55 7.36 -8.45 -12.75
N PHE A 56 7.32 -7.15 -13.07
CA PHE A 56 6.12 -6.49 -13.60
C PHE A 56 5.73 -6.92 -15.02
N VAL A 57 6.64 -7.59 -15.76
CA VAL A 57 6.32 -8.16 -17.08
C VAL A 57 5.85 -9.62 -17.01
N GLN A 58 5.93 -10.25 -15.83
CA GLN A 58 5.42 -11.61 -15.64
C GLN A 58 3.89 -11.64 -15.69
N ARG A 59 3.33 -12.82 -15.95
CA ARG A 59 1.88 -13.06 -15.85
C ARG A 59 1.40 -12.85 -14.40
N PRO A 60 0.18 -12.32 -14.17
CA PRO A 60 -0.33 -12.05 -12.83
C PRO A 60 -0.27 -13.25 -11.87
N SER A 61 -0.56 -14.47 -12.35
CA SER A 61 -0.49 -15.67 -11.51
C SER A 61 0.93 -15.98 -11.02
N LEU A 62 1.94 -15.71 -11.85
CA LEU A 62 3.34 -15.90 -11.46
C LEU A 62 3.79 -14.80 -10.49
N GLN A 63 3.35 -13.55 -10.71
CA GLN A 63 3.61 -12.46 -9.76
C GLN A 63 3.09 -12.81 -8.35
N VAL A 64 1.84 -13.28 -8.27
CA VAL A 64 1.23 -13.71 -7.00
C VAL A 64 2.00 -14.86 -6.36
N ALA A 65 2.35 -15.91 -7.13
CA ALA A 65 3.09 -17.05 -6.61
C ALA A 65 4.49 -16.66 -6.08
N LEU A 66 5.19 -15.76 -6.77
CA LEU A 66 6.48 -15.23 -6.33
C LEU A 66 6.34 -14.41 -5.04
N LEU A 67 5.34 -13.53 -4.97
CA LEU A 67 5.08 -12.74 -3.77
C LEU A 67 4.72 -13.60 -2.57
N ASP A 68 3.89 -14.63 -2.76
CA ASP A 68 3.53 -15.58 -1.71
C ASP A 68 4.75 -16.30 -1.16
N ALA A 69 5.62 -16.81 -2.05
CA ALA A 69 6.86 -17.46 -1.64
C ALA A 69 7.84 -16.52 -0.91
N LEU A 70 7.95 -15.26 -1.34
CA LEU A 70 8.79 -14.24 -0.69
C LEU A 70 8.22 -13.84 0.68
N LEU A 71 6.91 -13.66 0.77
CA LEU A 71 6.23 -13.32 2.01
C LEU A 71 6.34 -14.47 3.01
N ALA A 72 6.08 -15.72 2.61
CA ALA A 72 6.17 -16.89 3.47
C ALA A 72 7.55 -17.07 4.13
N ARG A 73 8.63 -16.65 3.46
CA ARG A 73 10.00 -16.66 4.05
C ARG A 73 10.21 -15.59 5.12
N ARG A 74 9.38 -14.55 5.13
CA ARG A 74 9.48 -13.40 6.04
C ARG A 74 8.48 -13.49 7.20
N VAL A 75 7.42 -14.27 7.04
CA VAL A 75 6.39 -14.47 8.05
C VAL A 75 6.92 -15.46 9.10
N ASP A 76 7.34 -14.92 10.23
CA ASP A 76 7.66 -15.65 11.45
C ASP A 76 6.89 -15.06 12.65
N ASP A 77 7.11 -15.58 13.86
CA ASP A 77 6.44 -15.08 15.06
C ASP A 77 6.77 -13.60 15.36
N ALA A 78 7.97 -13.13 14.96
CA ALA A 78 8.40 -11.75 15.15
C ALA A 78 7.80 -10.79 14.12
N PHE A 79 7.39 -11.29 12.94
CA PHE A 79 6.74 -10.51 11.90
C PHE A 79 5.47 -9.84 12.41
N PHE A 80 4.66 -10.56 13.18
CA PHE A 80 3.41 -10.05 13.75
C PHE A 80 3.61 -9.23 15.03
N ALA A 81 4.77 -9.32 15.68
CA ALA A 81 5.10 -8.50 16.85
C ALA A 81 5.20 -7.01 16.48
N ASN A 82 5.57 -6.69 15.24
CA ASN A 82 5.65 -5.33 14.75
C ASN A 82 4.33 -4.87 14.12
N LYS A 83 3.89 -3.66 14.49
CA LYS A 83 2.72 -3.05 13.84
C LYS A 83 3.03 -2.71 12.39
N LEU A 84 2.33 -3.36 11.46
CA LEU A 84 2.41 -3.02 10.06
C LEU A 84 1.98 -1.56 9.82
N PRO A 85 2.71 -0.81 8.96
CA PRO A 85 2.37 0.56 8.63
C PRO A 85 1.00 0.64 7.95
N PRO A 86 0.23 1.73 8.20
CA PRO A 86 -1.00 1.98 7.48
C PRO A 86 -0.71 2.54 6.08
N ILE A 87 -1.65 2.34 5.16
CA ILE A 87 -1.70 3.01 3.86
C ILE A 87 -3.16 3.44 3.56
N PRO A 88 -3.41 4.66 3.03
CA PRO A 88 -4.74 5.05 2.56
C PRO A 88 -5.17 4.16 1.39
N PHE A 89 -6.09 3.22 1.64
CA PHE A 89 -6.41 2.14 0.69
C PHE A 89 -6.94 2.69 -0.64
N LEU A 90 -7.89 3.62 -0.58
CA LEU A 90 -8.48 4.27 -1.75
C LEU A 90 -7.50 5.25 -2.43
N GLY A 91 -6.35 5.51 -1.82
CA GLY A 91 -5.30 6.36 -2.38
C GLY A 91 -4.36 5.64 -3.34
N ILE A 92 -4.35 4.30 -3.32
CA ILE A 92 -3.49 3.49 -4.19
C ILE A 92 -3.92 3.71 -5.65
N PRO A 93 -3.01 4.14 -6.55
CA PRO A 93 -3.36 4.46 -7.93
C PRO A 93 -4.17 3.38 -8.63
N GLY A 94 -5.31 3.78 -9.21
CA GLY A 94 -6.17 2.90 -10.00
C GLY A 94 -7.16 2.07 -9.18
N TRP A 95 -7.10 2.11 -7.84
CA TRP A 95 -8.01 1.32 -6.98
C TRP A 95 -9.33 2.03 -6.66
N TRP A 96 -9.42 3.34 -6.90
CA TRP A 96 -10.62 4.12 -6.64
C TRP A 96 -10.91 5.10 -7.78
N GLY A 97 -12.18 5.25 -8.14
CA GLY A 97 -12.58 6.09 -9.28
C GLY A 97 -12.36 7.58 -9.05
N LYS A 98 -12.45 8.05 -7.80
CA LYS A 98 -12.29 9.46 -7.43
C LYS A 98 -10.93 9.71 -6.79
N GLN A 99 -9.92 9.90 -7.63
CA GLN A 99 -8.52 10.13 -7.27
C GLN A 99 -7.99 11.46 -7.87
N ASP A 100 -8.77 12.52 -7.73
CA ASP A 100 -8.39 13.87 -8.18
C ASP A 100 -7.53 14.62 -7.14
N ALA A 101 -7.06 15.81 -7.50
CA ALA A 101 -6.23 16.64 -6.62
C ALA A 101 -6.94 17.00 -5.29
N GLY A 102 -8.25 17.22 -5.32
CA GLY A 102 -9.04 17.52 -4.12
C GLY A 102 -9.15 16.32 -3.17
N PHE A 103 -9.28 15.12 -3.72
CA PHE A 103 -9.24 13.87 -2.95
C PHE A 103 -7.89 13.70 -2.24
N TYR A 104 -6.77 13.83 -2.96
CA TYR A 104 -5.42 13.70 -2.36
C TYR A 104 -5.05 14.86 -1.44
N ALA A 105 -5.73 16.01 -1.52
CA ALA A 105 -5.55 17.14 -0.61
C ALA A 105 -6.24 16.92 0.76
N ASN A 106 -7.09 15.89 0.91
CA ASN A 106 -7.74 15.59 2.19
C ASN A 106 -6.74 15.06 3.22
N THR A 107 -6.21 15.95 4.08
CA THR A 107 -5.24 15.61 5.12
C THR A 107 -5.82 14.82 6.29
N GLU A 108 -7.15 14.77 6.45
CA GLU A 108 -7.79 13.89 7.43
C GLU A 108 -7.73 12.42 6.99
N TYR A 109 -7.64 12.17 5.67
CA TYR A 109 -7.43 10.83 5.13
C TYR A 109 -5.95 10.55 4.85
N PHE A 110 -5.29 11.44 4.11
CA PHE A 110 -3.86 11.40 3.79
C PHE A 110 -3.03 12.04 4.90
N ARG A 111 -3.09 11.46 6.10
CA ARG A 111 -2.46 12.03 7.30
C ARG A 111 -0.94 11.99 7.22
N PRO A 112 -0.23 13.12 7.40
CA PRO A 112 1.22 13.11 7.46
C PRO A 112 1.71 12.26 8.65
N LYS A 113 2.95 11.81 8.59
CA LYS A 113 3.54 11.03 9.69
C LYS A 113 3.56 11.91 10.94
N ARG A 114 3.07 11.37 12.05
CA ARG A 114 3.16 12.06 13.34
C ARG A 114 4.63 12.29 13.65
N ILE A 115 5.03 13.55 13.69
CA ILE A 115 6.30 13.95 14.28
C ILE A 115 6.06 13.86 15.78
N ASN A 116 6.54 12.79 16.42
CA ASN A 116 6.65 12.80 17.86
C ASN A 116 7.66 13.88 18.21
N LYS A 117 7.18 15.05 18.65
CA LYS A 117 8.02 15.98 19.38
C LYS A 117 8.37 15.28 20.68
N ASN A 118 9.54 14.65 20.73
CA ASN A 118 10.10 14.20 22.00
C ASN A 118 10.19 15.45 22.89
N LYS A 119 9.52 15.39 24.04
CA LYS A 119 9.83 16.24 25.19
C LYS A 119 11.18 15.84 25.76
#